data_AF-A0A3S3NNE9-F1
#
_entry.id   AF-A0A3S3NNE9-F1
#
_cell.length_a   1.000
_cell.length_b   1.000
_cell.length_c   1.000
_cell.angle_alpha   90.00
_cell.angle_beta   90.00
_cell.angle_gamma   90.00
#
_symmetry.space_group_name_H-M   'P 1'
#
loop_
_entity.id
_entity.type
_entity.pdbx_description
1 polymer ?
#
loop_
_entity_poly.entity_id
_entity_poly.type
_entity_poly.pdbx_seq_one_letter_code
_entity_poly.pdbx_strand_id
1 'polypeptide(L)' 'MAVVHPLKPRMSKTKSIVVIIIIWILSSILSSPPLIYSRTFTFTYANGDVRTICAVEWPDGVPGFSYLDYM' A
#
# COMPACT_ATOMS: atom_id res chain seq x y z
N MET A 1 6.04 -8.44 -25.74
CA MET A 1 6.78 -8.44 -27.02
C MET A 1 7.68 -9.68 -27.07
N ALA A 2 7.25 -10.76 -27.73
CA ALA A 2 8.06 -11.97 -27.94
C ALA A 2 7.96 -12.50 -29.37
N VAL A 3 6.97 -12.03 -30.15
CA VAL A 3 6.71 -12.48 -31.52
C VAL A 3 7.39 -11.59 -32.58
N VAL A 4 7.59 -10.30 -32.30
CA VAL A 4 8.01 -9.31 -33.31
C VAL A 4 9.51 -9.35 -33.65
N HIS A 5 10.36 -9.99 -32.82
CA HIS A 5 11.81 -10.03 -33.03
C HIS A 5 12.39 -11.42 -32.68
N PRO A 6 12.33 -12.40 -33.60
CA PRO A 6 12.68 -13.80 -33.31
C PRO A 6 14.18 -14.05 -33.00
N LEU A 7 15.07 -13.10 -33.30
CA LEU A 7 16.54 -13.23 -33.14
C LEU A 7 17.15 -12.29 -32.08
N LYS A 8 16.32 -11.57 -31.30
CA LYS A 8 16.86 -10.66 -30.26
C LYS A 8 17.23 -11.48 -29.02
N PRO A 9 18.49 -11.46 -28.55
CA PRO A 9 18.90 -12.25 -27.40
C PRO A 9 18.01 -11.94 -26.20
N ARG A 10 17.42 -13.00 -25.66
CA ARG A 10 16.59 -13.00 -24.45
C ARG A 10 17.34 -12.22 -23.37
N MET A 11 16.71 -11.17 -22.83
CA MET A 11 17.23 -10.38 -21.72
C MET A 11 17.99 -11.28 -20.75
N SER A 12 19.26 -10.96 -20.49
CA SER A 12 20.11 -11.77 -19.60
C SER A 12 19.42 -11.99 -18.26
N LYS A 13 19.58 -13.19 -17.68
CA LYS A 13 18.96 -13.61 -16.41
C LYS A 13 19.13 -12.56 -15.30
N THR A 14 20.28 -11.89 -15.29
CA THR A 14 20.61 -10.78 -14.38
C THR A 14 19.70 -9.57 -14.56
N LYS A 15 19.38 -9.18 -15.80
CA LYS A 15 18.51 -8.04 -16.08
C LYS A 15 17.10 -8.29 -15.57
N SER A 16 16.58 -9.50 -15.74
CA SER A 16 15.27 -9.88 -15.20
C SER A 16 15.23 -9.84 -13.68
N ILE A 17 16.27 -10.35 -13.00
CA ILE A 17 16.38 -10.31 -11.54
C ILE A 17 16.41 -8.87 -11.02
N VAL A 18 17.18 -7.99 -11.66
CA VAL A 18 17.24 -6.56 -11.29
C VAL A 18 15.89 -5.90 -11.42
N VAL A 19 15.17 -6.14 -12.52
CA VAL A 19 13.81 -5.59 -12.71
C VAL A 19 12.86 -6.10 -11.62
N ILE A 20 12.92 -7.39 -11.27
CA ILE A 20 12.10 -7.96 -10.19
C ILE A 20 12.40 -7.25 -8.87
N ILE A 21 13.67 -7.09 -8.49
CA ILE A 21 14.06 -6.41 -7.24
C ILE A 21 13.55 -4.97 -7.23
N ILE A 22 13.66 -4.24 -8.35
CA ILE A 22 13.15 -2.88 -8.46
C ILE A 22 11.63 -2.84 -8.25
N ILE A 23 10.88 -3.77 -8.86
CA ILE A 23 9.43 -3.87 -8.67
C ILE A 23 9.11 -4.10 -7.20
N TRP A 24 9.79 -5.04 -6.53
CA TRP A 24 9.59 -5.29 -5.10
C TRP A 24 9.84 -4.05 -4.24
N ILE A 25 10.95 -3.34 -4.47
CA ILE A 25 11.29 -2.12 -3.73
C ILE A 25 10.22 -1.04 -3.95
N LEU A 26 9.82 -0.79 -5.20
CA LEU A 26 8.80 0.19 -5.52
C LEU A 26 7.45 -0.18 -4.89
N SER A 27 7.05 -1.44 -4.96
CA SER A 27 5.82 -1.93 -4.30
C SER A 27 5.87 -1.73 -2.78
N SER A 28 7.00 -2.00 -2.13
CA SER A 28 7.17 -1.76 -0.69
C SER A 28 7.10 -0.27 -0.34
N ILE A 29 7.73 0.60 -1.14
CA ILE A 29 7.67 2.05 -0.94
C ILE A 29 6.23 2.56 -1.11
N LEU A 30 5.52 2.12 -2.16
CA LEU A 30 4.13 2.53 -2.39
C LEU A 30 3.18 2.02 -1.30
N SER A 31 3.47 0.87 -0.69
CA SER A 31 2.68 0.33 0.43
C SER A 31 3.06 0.90 1.80
N SER A 32 4.16 1.65 1.90
CA SER A 32 4.67 2.21 3.16
C SER A 32 3.75 3.27 3.80
N PRO A 33 3.17 4.25 3.07
CA PRO A 33 2.35 5.29 3.68
C PRO A 33 1.17 4.72 4.49
N PRO A 34 0.30 3.84 3.94
CA PRO A 34 -0.81 3.31 4.73
C PRO A 34 -0.36 2.47 5.92
N LEU A 35 0.84 1.88 5.88
CA LEU A 35 1.39 1.12 7.00
C LEU A 35 1.84 2.03 8.16
N ILE A 36 2.40 3.20 7.87
CA ILE A 36 2.88 4.16 8.88
C ILE A 36 1.71 4.93 9.51
N TYR A 37 0.70 5.27 8.69
CA TYR A 37 -0.49 6.01 9.11
C TYR A 37 -1.60 5.11 9.69
N SER A 38 -1.47 3.78 9.60
CA SER A 38 -2.40 2.87 10.26
C SER A 38 -2.25 2.98 11.78
N ARG A 39 -3.29 3.48 12.45
CA ARG A 39 -3.38 3.63 13.90
C ARG A 39 -4.55 2.81 14.43
N THR A 40 -4.39 2.30 15.64
CA THR A 40 -5.43 1.54 16.32
C THR A 40 -6.18 2.45 17.27
N PHE A 41 -7.47 2.64 17.03
CA PHE A 41 -8.33 3.50 17.83
C PHE A 41 -9.34 2.65 18.60
N THR A 42 -9.59 3.03 19.86
CA THR A 42 -10.59 2.37 20.70
C THR A 42 -11.74 3.36 20.91
N PHE A 43 -12.90 3.06 20.31
CA PHE A 43 -14.10 3.89 20.40
C PHE A 43 -15.12 3.26 21.35
N THR A 44 -15.65 4.07 22.27
CA THR A 44 -16.81 3.70 23.09
C THR A 44 -18.07 4.23 22.41
N TYR A 45 -18.89 3.33 21.89
CA TYR A 45 -20.13 3.67 21.22
C TYR A 45 -21.21 4.09 22.24
N ALA A 46 -22.20 4.87 21.80
CA ALA A 46 -23.27 5.39 22.64
C ALA A 46 -24.14 4.29 23.31
N ASN A 47 -24.05 3.05 22.83
CA ASN A 47 -24.68 1.87 23.41
C ASN A 47 -23.84 1.23 24.55
N GLY A 48 -22.67 1.79 24.89
CA GLY A 48 -21.76 1.28 25.91
C GLY A 48 -20.72 0.28 25.41
N ASP A 49 -20.76 -0.12 24.13
CA ASP A 49 -19.79 -1.07 23.57
C ASP A 49 -18.45 -0.41 23.28
N VAL A 50 -17.37 -1.04 23.72
CA VAL A 50 -16.01 -0.64 23.36
C VAL A 50 -15.55 -1.47 22.17
N ARG A 51 -15.19 -0.81 21.06
CA ARG A 51 -14.65 -1.47 19.87
C ARG A 51 -13.31 -0.87 19.49
N THR A 52 -12.37 -1.75 19.21
CA THR A 52 -11.05 -1.38 18.71
C THR A 52 -11.04 -1.53 17.20
N ILE A 53 -10.80 -0.44 16.49
CA ILE A 53 -10.68 -0.41 15.04
C ILE A 53 -9.25 -0.08 14.63
N CYS A 54 -8.81 -0.68 13.52
CA CYS A 54 -7.54 -0.34 12.88
C CYS A 54 -7.88 0.50 11.65
N ALA A 55 -7.47 1.76 11.64
CA ALA A 55 -7.84 2.69 10.60
C ALA A 55 -6.71 3.70 10.34
N VAL A 56 -6.69 4.27 9.14
CA VAL A 56 -5.68 5.24 8.73
C VAL A 56 -5.98 6.57 9.42
N GLU A 57 -5.02 7.08 10.20
CA GLU A 57 -5.09 8.43 10.75
C GLU A 57 -4.50 9.40 9.72
N TRP A 58 -5.39 10.07 9.00
CA TRP A 58 -4.99 11.16 8.13
C TRP A 58 -4.70 12.41 8.98
N PRO A 59 -3.80 13.31 8.54
CA PRO A 59 -3.47 14.51 9.29
C PRO A 59 -4.64 15.49 9.47
N ASP A 60 -5.75 15.28 8.74
CA ASP A 60 -6.97 16.09 8.81
C ASP A 60 -7.95 15.62 9.90
N GLY A 61 -7.79 14.41 10.45
CA GLY A 61 -8.69 13.93 11.49
C GLY A 61 -8.69 12.42 11.70
N VAL A 62 -9.46 12.01 12.71
CA VAL A 62 -9.69 10.60 13.03
C VAL A 62 -10.71 10.01 12.04
N PRO A 63 -10.59 8.71 11.74
CA PRO A 63 -11.44 8.04 10.77
C PRO A 63 -12.92 8.15 11.15
N GLY A 64 -13.73 8.64 10.21
CA GLY A 64 -15.16 8.97 10.42
C GLY A 64 -15.48 10.47 10.52
N PHE A 65 -14.48 11.32 10.72
CA PHE A 65 -14.58 12.78 10.55
C PHE A 65 -13.69 13.32 9.42
N SER A 66 -12.69 12.54 8.98
CA SER A 66 -11.77 12.93 7.91
C SER A 66 -12.43 12.91 6.53
N TYR A 67 -12.19 13.98 5.76
CA TYR A 67 -12.74 14.11 4.42
C TYR A 67 -12.01 13.16 3.44
N LEU A 68 -10.79 12.74 3.78
CA LEU A 68 -9.98 11.86 2.95
C LEU A 68 -10.37 10.38 3.02
N ASP A 69 -11.26 9.97 3.93
CA ASP A 69 -11.71 8.56 4.03
C ASP A 69 -12.67 8.14 2.91
N TYR A 70 -13.35 9.09 2.27
CA TYR A 70 -14.37 8.81 1.25
C TYR A 70 -13.99 9.28 -0.18
N MET A 71 -12.77 9.77 -0.36
CA MET A 71 -12.16 10.01 -1.69
C MET A 71 -11.49 8.74 -2.22
#